data_AF-A0A3M1LXL2-F1
#
_entry.id   AF-A0A3M1LXL2-F1
#
_cell.length_a   1.000
_cell.length_b   1.000
_cell.length_c   1.000
_cell.angle_alpha   90.00
_cell.angle_beta   90.00
_cell.angle_gamma   90.00
#
_symmetry.space_group_name_H-M   'P 1'
#
loop_
_entity.id
_entity.type
_entity.pdbx_description
1 polymer ?
#
loop_
_entity_poly.entity_id
_entity_poly.type
_entity_poly.pdbx_seq_one_letter_code
_entity_poly.pdbx_strand_id
1 'polypeptide(L)'
;MRSTNKSRSRGKNGRKSLGNIVNRVFESAGPEGKVRGTPQQIIEKYLTLSRDAQTAGDRVAAENFQQHAEHYIRLLAEAQRETAARQE
;
A
#
# COMPACT_ATOMS: atom_id res chain seq x y z
N MET A 1 13.56 -23.75 33.99
CA MET A 1 13.56 -22.27 33.90
C MET A 1 12.66 -21.87 32.72
N ARG A 2 11.60 -21.10 32.97
CA ARG A 2 10.52 -20.78 32.01
C ARG A 2 10.72 -19.36 31.48
N SER A 3 11.11 -19.22 30.22
CA SER A 3 11.23 -17.89 29.58
C SER A 3 9.87 -17.36 29.15
N THR A 4 9.40 -16.35 29.88
CA THR A 4 8.25 -15.49 29.57
C THR A 4 8.57 -14.64 28.37
N ASN A 5 8.05 -15.03 27.20
CA ASN A 5 8.22 -14.24 25.98
C ASN A 5 7.35 -12.98 26.05
N LYS A 6 8.05 -11.86 26.24
CA LYS A 6 7.56 -10.48 26.30
C LYS A 6 6.57 -10.19 25.17
N SER A 7 5.35 -9.81 25.57
CA SER A 7 4.32 -9.10 24.81
C SER A 7 4.86 -8.38 23.56
N ARG A 8 4.60 -8.97 22.38
CA ARG A 8 4.71 -8.28 21.10
C ARG A 8 3.43 -7.49 20.86
N SER A 9 3.30 -6.37 21.56
CA SER A 9 2.45 -5.26 21.14
C SER A 9 2.96 -4.71 19.81
N ARG A 10 2.58 -5.32 18.69
CA ARG A 10 2.81 -4.79 17.35
C ARG A 10 1.50 -4.27 16.78
N GLY A 11 1.44 -2.96 16.59
CA GLY A 11 0.62 -2.37 15.54
C GLY A 11 -0.74 -1.82 15.97
N LYS A 12 -0.80 -1.04 17.05
CA LYS A 12 -1.89 -0.06 17.23
C LYS A 12 -1.65 1.11 16.25
N ASN A 13 -1.76 0.84 14.95
CA ASN A 13 -2.12 1.88 13.96
C ASN A 13 -3.62 2.09 14.18
N GLY A 14 -4.05 2.80 15.22
CA GLY A 14 -3.90 4.24 15.18
C GLY A 14 -4.65 4.69 13.94
N ARG A 15 -5.99 4.69 14.04
CA ARG A 15 -6.93 5.43 13.17
C ARG A 15 -6.48 6.89 13.13
N LYS A 16 -5.35 7.16 12.49
CA LYS A 16 -4.90 8.50 12.14
C LYS A 16 -5.92 8.92 11.11
N SER A 17 -6.78 9.85 11.52
CA SER A 17 -7.75 10.55 10.70
C SER A 17 -7.34 10.45 9.23
N LEU A 18 -8.19 9.76 8.46
CA LEU A 18 -8.09 9.54 7.03
C LEU A 18 -8.29 10.88 6.28
N GLY A 19 -7.67 11.97 6.75
CA GLY A 19 -7.63 13.24 6.03
C GLY A 19 -7.16 13.01 4.60
N ASN A 20 -7.76 13.73 3.66
CA ASN A 20 -7.69 13.58 2.20
C ASN A 20 -6.61 12.60 1.69
N ILE A 21 -6.90 11.29 1.72
CA ILE A 21 -5.97 10.22 1.31
C ILE A 21 -5.62 10.36 -0.18
N VAL A 22 -6.56 10.83 -0.99
CA VAL A 22 -6.41 10.99 -2.45
C VAL A 22 -5.15 11.79 -2.79
N ASN A 23 -4.89 12.86 -2.04
CA ASN A 23 -3.75 13.76 -2.28
C ASN A 23 -2.58 13.54 -1.31
N ARG A 24 -2.65 12.52 -0.45
CA ARG A 24 -1.61 12.25 0.54
C ARG A 24 -0.43 11.55 -0.13
N VAL A 25 0.78 12.04 0.10
CA VAL A 25 2.00 11.35 -0.35
C VAL A 25 2.33 10.21 0.61
N PHE A 26 2.45 9.01 0.07
CA PHE A 26 2.88 7.81 0.80
C PHE A 26 4.30 7.43 0.40
N GLU A 27 4.96 6.70 1.30
CA GLU A 27 6.24 6.03 1.05
C GLU A 27 6.00 4.53 1.18
N SER A 28 5.93 3.84 0.04
CA SER A 28 5.76 2.40 -0.05
C SER A 28 7.11 1.70 -0.11
N ALA A 29 7.34 0.71 0.75
CA ALA A 29 8.56 -0.08 0.72
C ALA A 29 8.30 -1.37 -0.08
N GLY A 30 8.60 -1.34 -1.38
CA GLY A 30 8.50 -2.51 -2.25
C GLY A 30 9.80 -3.32 -2.32
N PRO A 31 9.77 -4.50 -2.97
CA PRO A 31 10.94 -5.38 -3.09
C PRO A 31 12.12 -4.73 -3.84
N GLU A 32 11.85 -3.91 -4.85
CA GLU A 32 12.87 -3.14 -5.60
C GLU A 32 13.20 -1.77 -4.96
N GLY A 33 12.73 -1.51 -3.74
CA GLY A 33 13.00 -0.27 -3.00
C GLY A 33 11.77 0.61 -2.78
N LYS A 34 12.03 1.88 -2.44
CA LYS A 34 10.99 2.80 -1.97
C LYS A 34 10.26 3.48 -3.13
N VAL A 35 8.96 3.26 -3.21
CA VAL A 35 8.04 3.94 -4.14
C VAL A 35 7.33 5.06 -3.38
N ARG A 36 7.60 6.31 -3.74
CA ARG A 36 6.99 7.50 -3.11
C ARG A 36 6.08 8.22 -4.10
N GLY A 37 4.88 8.60 -3.66
CA GLY A 37 3.92 9.32 -4.49
C GLY A 37 2.53 9.40 -3.86
N THR A 38 1.57 10.00 -4.57
CA THR A 38 0.14 9.87 -4.24
C THR A 38 -0.32 8.42 -4.49
N PRO A 39 -1.45 7.96 -3.92
CA PRO A 39 -1.93 6.60 -4.15
C PRO A 39 -2.03 6.25 -5.63
N GLN A 40 -2.53 7.15 -6.47
CA GLN A 40 -2.60 6.96 -7.93
C GLN A 40 -1.23 6.69 -8.55
N GLN A 41 -0.25 7.54 -8.24
CA GLN A 41 1.12 7.39 -8.77
C GLN A 41 1.77 6.08 -8.32
N ILE A 42 1.51 5.67 -7.07
CA ILE A 42 2.05 4.43 -6.52
C ILE A 42 1.42 3.22 -7.21
N ILE A 43 0.11 3.24 -7.47
CA ILE A 43 -0.60 2.18 -8.21
C ILE A 43 0.02 2.00 -9.59
N GLU A 44 0.14 3.09 -10.35
CA GLU A 44 0.72 3.05 -11.71
C GLU A 44 2.12 2.46 -11.70
N LYS A 45 2.97 2.91 -10.77
CA LYS A 45 4.34 2.42 -10.65
C LYS A 45 4.40 0.92 -10.33
N TYR A 46 3.57 0.43 -9.41
CA TYR A 46 3.54 -1.01 -9.10
C TYR A 46 2.95 -1.87 -10.21
N LEU A 47 2.00 -1.35 -10.99
CA LEU A 47 1.50 -2.06 -12.18
C LEU A 47 2.58 -2.18 -13.26
N THR A 48 3.37 -1.12 -13.48
CA THR A 48 4.53 -1.17 -14.39
C THR A 48 5.56 -2.20 -13.91
N LEU A 49 5.98 -2.12 -12.64
CA LEU A 49 6.96 -3.06 -12.07
C LEU A 49 6.45 -4.52 -12.12
N SER A 50 5.15 -4.74 -11.88
CA SER A 50 4.56 -6.08 -12.01
C SER A 50 4.65 -6.61 -13.44
N ARG A 51 4.34 -5.78 -14.44
CA ARG A 51 4.44 -6.16 -15.85
C ARG A 51 5.88 -6.47 -16.26
N ASP A 52 6.84 -5.65 -15.82
CA ASP A 52 8.25 -5.86 -16.10
C ASP A 52 8.72 -7.19 -15.48
N ALA A 53 8.37 -7.45 -14.22
CA ALA A 53 8.68 -8.71 -13.54
C ALA A 53 8.05 -9.93 -14.22
N GLN A 54 6.80 -9.81 -14.72
CA GLN A 54 6.16 -10.87 -15.51
C GLN A 54 6.95 -11.19 -16.78
N THR A 55 7.39 -10.16 -17.51
CA THR A 55 8.18 -10.35 -18.75
C THR A 55 9.60 -10.86 -18.49
N ALA A 56 10.18 -10.55 -17.33
CA ALA A 56 11.47 -11.07 -16.88
C ALA A 56 11.40 -12.51 -16.34
N GLY A 57 10.19 -13.05 -16.13
CA GLY A 57 9.97 -14.39 -15.58
C GLY A 57 10.03 -14.48 -14.05
N ASP A 58 10.17 -13.35 -13.34
CA ASP A 58 10.15 -13.29 -11.89
C ASP A 58 8.69 -13.22 -11.38
N ARG A 59 8.08 -14.39 -11.25
CA ARG A 59 6.68 -14.52 -10.81
C ARG A 59 6.48 -14.06 -9.36
N VAL A 60 7.47 -14.25 -8.49
CA VAL A 60 7.36 -13.87 -7.08
C VAL A 60 7.37 -12.35 -6.95
N ALA A 61 8.27 -11.66 -7.68
CA ALA A 61 8.26 -10.21 -7.72
C ALA A 61 6.97 -9.66 -8.34
N ALA A 62 6.50 -10.26 -9.44
CA ALA A 62 5.26 -9.86 -10.11
C ALA A 62 4.05 -9.88 -9.17
N GLU A 63 3.86 -10.96 -8.40
CA GLU A 63 2.78 -11.09 -7.42
C GLU A 63 2.93 -10.09 -6.27
N ASN A 64 4.15 -9.91 -5.76
CA ASN A 64 4.42 -8.92 -4.72
C ASN A 64 4.03 -7.52 -5.20
N PHE A 65 4.42 -7.11 -6.41
CA PHE A 65 4.05 -5.80 -6.95
C PHE A 65 2.55 -5.67 -7.16
N GLN A 66 1.87 -6.72 -7.63
CA GLN A 66 0.41 -6.74 -7.76
C GLN A 66 -0.30 -6.52 -6.43
N GLN A 67 0.16 -7.17 -5.35
CA GLN A 67 -0.40 -6.97 -4.01
C GLN A 67 -0.22 -5.52 -3.55
N HIS A 68 0.91 -4.89 -3.84
CA HIS A 68 1.13 -3.48 -3.52
C HIS A 68 0.20 -2.57 -4.32
N ALA A 69 0.06 -2.78 -5.63
CA ALA A 69 -0.89 -2.04 -6.46
C ALA A 69 -2.31 -2.18 -5.91
N GLU A 70 -2.74 -3.40 -5.60
CA GLU A 70 -4.06 -3.69 -5.05
C GLU A 70 -4.31 -2.97 -3.72
N HIS A 71 -3.31 -2.94 -2.84
CA HIS A 71 -3.41 -2.22 -1.56
C HIS A 71 -3.76 -0.75 -1.76
N TYR A 72 -3.03 -0.05 -2.64
CA TYR A 72 -3.29 1.37 -2.91
C TYR A 72 -4.57 1.60 -3.70
N ILE A 73 -4.99 0.66 -4.55
CA ILE A 73 -6.31 0.71 -5.22
C ILE A 73 -7.43 0.69 -4.17
N ARG A 74 -7.41 -0.26 -3.23
CA ARG A 74 -8.43 -0.34 -2.16
C ARG A 74 -8.43 0.93 -1.30
N LEU A 75 -7.24 1.41 -0.93
CA LEU A 75 -7.06 2.62 -0.13
C LEU A 75 -7.63 3.87 -0.83
N LEU A 76 -7.38 4.01 -2.14
CA LEU A 76 -7.89 5.12 -2.94
C LEU A 76 -9.41 5.02 -3.12
N ALA A 77 -9.94 3.83 -3.37
CA ALA A 77 -11.37 3.61 -3.52
C ALA A 77 -12.16 3.89 -2.22
N GLU A 78 -11.59 3.55 -1.06
CA GLU A 78 -12.16 3.92 0.24
C GLU A 78 -12.16 5.44 0.43
N ALA A 79 -11.05 6.10 0.09
CA ALA A 79 -10.93 7.55 0.17
C ALA A 79 -11.94 8.29 -0.72
N GLN A 80 -12.09 7.84 -1.97
CA GLN A 80 -13.03 8.42 -2.92
C GLN A 80 -14.48 8.29 -2.45
N ARG A 81 -14.83 7.13 -1.87
CA ARG A 81 -16.16 6.92 -1.26
C ARG A 81 -16.41 7.84 -0.07
N GLU A 82 -15.42 8.01 0.82
CA GLU A 82 -15.55 8.93 1.95
C GLU A 82 -15.70 10.39 1.49
N THR A 83 -14.96 10.80 0.44
CA THR A 83 -15.11 12.16 -0.12
C THR A 83 -16.49 12.38 -0.75
N ALA A 84 -17.02 11.38 -1.46
CA ALA A 84 -18.35 11.47 -2.06
C ALA A 84 -19.44 11.54 -0.98
N ALA A 85 -19.36 10.69 0.06
CA ALA A 85 -20.31 10.66 1.17
C ALA A 85 -20.30 11.93 2.05
N ARG A 86 -19.23 12.74 2.00
CA ARG A 86 -19.18 14.05 2.68
C ARG A 86 -19.74 15.19 1.82
N GLN A 87 -19.88 14.98 0.52
CA GLN A 87 -20.42 15.98 -0.41
C GLN A 87 -21.95 15.87 -0.55
N GLU A 88 -22.52 14.75 -0.09
CA GLU A 88 -23.96 14.52 0.08
C GLU A 88 -24.43 15.01 1.46
#